data_AF-A0A7W0ISF2-F1
#
_entry.id   AF-A0A7W0ISF2-F1
#
_cell.length_a   1.000
_cell.length_b   1.000
_cell.length_c   1.000
_cell.angle_alpha   90.00
_cell.angle_beta   90.00
_cell.angle_gamma   90.00
#
_symmetry.space_group_name_H-M   'P 1'
#
loop_
_entity.id
_entity.type
_entity.pdbx_description
1 polymer ?
#
loop_
_entity_poly.entity_id
_entity_poly.type
_entity_poly.pdbx_seq_one_letter_code
_entity_poly.pdbx_strand_id
1 'polypeptide(L)'
;MKKTAHVVRRYLGICCLLAGALIAVSATTAQARTGKVTLTDKIQQVPPRPALFDKTTQPLTMEQCVQCHFAVFNTLKASGNRHQKECTFCHEVYHTYAPGKVEYTDALPKCVDCHGYPHGEKEDTKTCGNCHSNAHAPLNLPSVKQDLCSNCHSGPPQQLKEFPSKHTDLACTDCHTKHGFIPSCLSCHSQEGRRPYHLVGVEPKVCLTCHAGPHKPMVIAYAENTPKEYCGNCHKNASHAQVYQTVTKANSKHNTEITCAACHDTHGKIPSCFKCHDQEGHRANLKDEDCLRCHTNPHDPMNISFIPTETKEVCGGCHTEVYNTLIGSKTRHTNQTCSFCHPKHGLIPTCQSCHGNPHGEAMVAQFGGKCDGCHDIAHKIKGRMKDDKQGSLTEAGKKGVLTSGQKK
;
A
#
# COMPACT_ATOMS: atom_id res chain seq x y z
N MET A 1 -8.49 -60.03 -20.34
CA MET A 1 -9.91 -59.92 -20.74
C MET A 1 -9.96 -59.07 -22.00
N LYS A 2 -9.82 -59.68 -23.18
CA LYS A 2 -10.89 -60.00 -24.16
C LYS A 2 -11.73 -58.79 -24.63
N LYS A 3 -11.51 -58.46 -25.92
CA LYS A 3 -12.48 -58.11 -27.01
C LYS A 3 -12.99 -56.66 -27.03
N THR A 4 -13.07 -55.92 -28.15
CA THR A 4 -13.27 -56.17 -29.61
C THR A 4 -13.08 -54.79 -30.31
N ALA A 5 -12.37 -54.53 -31.43
CA ALA A 5 -12.28 -55.09 -32.78
C ALA A 5 -13.56 -54.95 -33.66
N HIS A 6 -13.34 -54.50 -34.92
CA HIS A 6 -14.24 -54.26 -36.07
C HIS A 6 -14.64 -52.77 -36.27
N VAL A 7 -14.39 -52.09 -37.40
CA VAL A 7 -14.47 -52.52 -38.81
C VAL A 7 -13.44 -51.76 -39.68
N VAL A 8 -12.63 -52.51 -40.45
CA VAL A 8 -11.99 -52.08 -41.70
C VAL A 8 -12.46 -53.06 -42.77
N ARG A 9 -13.05 -52.59 -43.88
CA ARG A 9 -12.90 -53.22 -45.20
C ARG A 9 -13.59 -52.44 -46.32
N ARG A 10 -12.95 -52.50 -47.50
CA ARG A 10 -13.41 -52.29 -48.90
C ARG A 10 -12.85 -51.02 -49.54
N TYR A 11 -12.01 -51.04 -50.59
CA TYR A 11 -11.57 -52.10 -51.50
C TYR A 11 -10.20 -51.73 -52.10
N LEU A 12 -9.28 -52.69 -52.16
CA LEU A 12 -8.14 -52.73 -53.05
C LEU A 12 -8.20 -54.06 -53.79
N GLY A 13 -8.05 -54.09 -55.11
CA GLY A 13 -7.77 -55.32 -55.83
C GLY A 13 -8.23 -55.33 -57.29
N ILE A 14 -7.22 -55.36 -58.19
CA ILE A 14 -7.03 -56.25 -59.36
C ILE A 14 -6.17 -55.44 -60.36
N CYS A 15 -4.85 -55.60 -60.34
CA CYS A 15 -4.01 -56.64 -60.95
C CYS A 15 -3.82 -56.51 -62.47
N CYS A 16 -2.53 -56.41 -62.79
CA CYS A 16 -1.81 -56.51 -64.06
C CYS A 16 -2.38 -57.47 -65.10
N LEU A 17 -2.31 -57.12 -66.39
CA LEU A 17 -1.32 -57.62 -67.36
C LEU A 17 -1.65 -57.21 -68.80
N LEU A 18 -0.58 -57.13 -69.61
CA LEU A 18 -0.48 -57.08 -71.07
C LEU A 18 -0.26 -55.71 -71.74
N ALA A 19 1.03 -55.54 -72.07
CA ALA A 19 1.60 -54.63 -73.02
C ALA A 19 1.11 -54.88 -74.45
N GLY A 20 1.10 -53.80 -75.25
CA GLY A 20 1.20 -53.86 -76.71
C GLY A 20 0.09 -53.14 -77.46
N ALA A 21 0.22 -51.82 -77.68
CA ALA A 21 -0.16 -51.16 -78.94
C ALA A 21 0.20 -49.66 -78.92
N LEU A 22 1.14 -49.30 -79.80
CA LEU A 22 1.27 -48.08 -80.60
C LEU A 22 0.66 -46.75 -80.11
N ILE A 23 1.58 -45.78 -79.91
CA ILE A 23 1.59 -44.40 -80.43
C ILE A 23 0.21 -43.81 -80.79
N ALA A 24 -0.30 -42.94 -79.92
CA ALA A 24 -0.99 -41.71 -80.31
C ALA A 24 -0.82 -40.68 -79.19
N VAL A 25 0.18 -39.81 -79.32
CA VAL A 25 0.23 -38.57 -78.54
C VAL A 25 -0.90 -37.70 -79.08
N SER A 26 -2.08 -37.78 -78.46
CA SER A 26 -3.11 -36.75 -78.64
C SER A 26 -2.61 -35.51 -77.90
N ALA A 27 -1.90 -34.66 -78.63
CA ALA A 27 -1.65 -33.29 -78.23
C ALA A 27 -3.01 -32.63 -77.98
N THR A 28 -3.40 -32.50 -76.71
CA THR A 28 -4.44 -31.55 -76.31
C THR A 28 -3.87 -30.16 -76.56
N THR A 29 -4.04 -29.70 -77.80
CA THR A 29 -3.86 -28.32 -78.21
C THR A 29 -4.65 -27.46 -77.23
N ALA A 30 -3.95 -26.61 -76.48
CA ALA A 30 -4.57 -25.47 -75.83
C ALA A 30 -5.33 -24.70 -76.92
N GLN A 31 -6.66 -24.83 -76.94
CA GLN A 31 -7.51 -24.00 -77.77
C GLN A 31 -7.37 -22.58 -77.24
N ALA A 32 -6.49 -21.81 -77.88
CA ALA A 32 -6.50 -20.38 -77.79
C ALA A 32 -7.94 -19.93 -78.03
N ARG A 33 -8.54 -19.23 -77.07
CA ARG A 33 -9.81 -18.56 -77.28
C ARG A 33 -9.58 -17.48 -78.33
N THR A 34 -9.76 -17.83 -79.61
CA THR A 34 -9.74 -16.90 -80.75
C THR A 34 -11.06 -16.13 -80.82
N GLY A 35 -11.56 -15.67 -79.68
CA GLY A 35 -12.57 -14.62 -79.68
C GLY A 35 -11.91 -13.37 -80.22
N LYS A 36 -12.10 -13.07 -81.51
CA LYS A 36 -11.75 -11.77 -82.07
C LYS A 36 -12.55 -10.74 -81.29
N VAL A 37 -11.90 -10.05 -80.36
CA VAL A 37 -12.45 -8.84 -79.77
C VAL A 37 -12.48 -7.82 -80.90
N THR A 38 -13.67 -7.56 -81.45
CA THR A 38 -13.83 -6.53 -82.47
C THR A 38 -13.62 -5.17 -81.79
N LEU A 39 -12.45 -4.59 -82.01
CA LEU A 39 -12.14 -3.23 -81.56
C LEU A 39 -13.13 -2.27 -82.24
N THR A 40 -13.73 -1.39 -81.46
CA THR A 40 -14.59 -0.33 -82.01
C THR A 40 -13.75 0.61 -82.88
N ASP A 41 -14.37 1.36 -83.79
CA ASP A 41 -13.67 2.32 -84.65
C ASP A 41 -12.89 3.38 -83.85
N LYS A 42 -13.26 3.61 -82.57
CA LYS A 42 -12.53 4.45 -81.61
C LYS A 42 -11.18 3.88 -81.15
N ILE A 43 -10.96 2.57 -81.26
CA ILE A 43 -9.73 1.88 -80.83
C ILE A 43 -8.86 1.51 -82.04
N GLN A 44 -9.39 1.53 -83.26
CA GLN A 44 -8.60 1.32 -84.49
C GLN A 44 -7.57 2.42 -84.75
N GLN A 45 -7.80 3.63 -84.24
CA GLN A 45 -6.81 4.69 -84.21
C GLN A 45 -6.15 4.72 -82.84
N VAL A 46 -4.98 4.09 -82.72
CA VAL A 46 -4.14 4.23 -81.54
C VAL A 46 -3.53 5.63 -81.61
N PRO A 47 -3.93 6.59 -80.74
CA PRO A 47 -3.30 7.90 -80.73
C PRO A 47 -1.80 7.72 -80.48
N PRO A 48 -0.93 8.58 -81.05
CA PRO A 48 0.50 8.50 -80.80
C PRO A 48 0.75 8.51 -79.29
N ARG A 49 1.66 7.63 -78.83
CA ARG A 49 2.07 7.55 -77.43
C ARG A 49 2.40 8.97 -76.96
N PRO A 50 1.75 9.47 -75.89
CA PRO A 50 2.03 10.81 -75.39
C PRO A 50 3.53 10.95 -75.09
N ALA A 51 4.15 12.05 -75.53
CA ALA A 51 5.58 12.32 -75.31
C ALA A 51 5.98 12.31 -73.83
N LEU A 52 5.01 12.38 -72.92
CA LEU A 52 5.21 12.21 -71.47
C LEU A 52 5.86 10.86 -71.12
N PHE A 53 5.56 9.80 -71.88
CA PHE A 53 6.11 8.48 -71.66
C PHE A 53 7.56 8.32 -72.15
N ASP A 54 8.12 9.34 -72.80
CA ASP A 54 9.50 9.35 -73.28
C ASP A 54 10.42 10.20 -72.37
N LYS A 55 9.85 10.79 -71.30
CA LYS A 55 10.59 11.55 -70.30
C LYS A 55 11.10 10.65 -69.19
N THR A 56 12.33 10.89 -68.74
CA THR A 56 12.85 10.34 -67.50
C THR A 56 12.05 10.91 -66.32
N THR A 57 11.42 10.03 -65.54
CA THR A 57 10.62 10.41 -64.38
C THR A 57 11.51 10.72 -63.18
N GLN A 58 11.22 11.80 -62.47
CA GLN A 58 11.82 12.09 -61.16
C GLN A 58 10.93 11.53 -60.04
N PRO A 59 11.50 11.17 -58.87
CA PRO A 59 10.71 10.84 -57.68
C PRO A 59 9.75 11.98 -57.29
N LEU A 60 8.62 11.63 -56.69
CA LEU A 60 7.64 12.61 -56.21
C LEU A 60 8.24 13.48 -55.11
N THR A 61 7.90 14.76 -55.09
CA THR A 61 8.20 15.66 -53.96
C THR A 61 7.27 15.39 -52.78
N MET A 62 7.62 15.91 -51.61
CA MET A 62 6.78 15.79 -50.42
C MET A 62 5.41 16.41 -50.64
N GLU A 63 5.34 17.59 -51.26
CA GLU A 63 4.08 18.28 -51.55
C GLU A 63 3.17 17.44 -52.46
N GLN A 64 3.75 16.75 -53.45
CA GLN A 64 3.01 15.84 -54.33
C GLN A 64 2.48 14.62 -53.55
N CYS A 65 3.25 14.08 -52.61
CA CYS A 65 2.80 12.98 -51.76
C CYS A 65 1.63 13.42 -50.84
N VAL A 66 1.71 14.62 -50.27
CA VAL A 66 0.71 15.15 -49.31
C VAL A 66 -0.64 15.44 -49.97
N GLN A 67 -0.66 15.74 -51.28
CA GLN A 67 -1.91 15.90 -52.03
C GLN A 67 -2.84 14.68 -51.95
N CYS A 68 -2.27 13.47 -51.83
CA CYS A 68 -3.04 12.24 -51.68
C CYS A 68 -3.02 11.68 -50.25
N HIS A 69 -1.93 11.89 -49.50
CA HIS A 69 -1.73 11.32 -48.15
C HIS A 69 -1.90 12.34 -47.01
N PHE A 70 -2.90 13.21 -47.11
CA PHE A 70 -3.15 14.29 -46.14
C PHE A 70 -3.30 13.78 -44.69
N ALA A 71 -3.94 12.63 -44.48
CA ALA A 71 -4.13 12.06 -43.14
C ALA A 71 -2.82 11.62 -42.48
N VAL A 72 -1.91 11.04 -43.27
CA VAL A 72 -0.56 10.67 -42.80
C VAL A 72 0.24 11.91 -42.48
N PHE A 73 0.19 12.92 -43.36
CA PHE A 73 0.86 14.20 -43.13
C PHE A 73 0.38 14.89 -41.85
N ASN A 74 -0.95 14.94 -41.62
CA ASN A 74 -1.53 15.50 -40.41
C ASN A 74 -1.12 14.72 -39.16
N THR A 75 -1.01 13.39 -39.27
CA THR A 75 -0.51 12.54 -38.18
C THR A 75 0.96 12.86 -37.86
N LEU A 76 1.83 12.92 -38.87
CA LEU A 76 3.23 13.29 -38.70
C LEU A 76 3.38 14.69 -38.08
N LYS A 77 2.57 15.65 -38.53
CA LYS A 77 2.55 17.02 -37.99
C LYS A 77 2.15 17.03 -36.52
N ALA A 78 1.15 16.25 -36.13
CA ALA A 78 0.63 16.22 -34.76
C ALA A 78 1.51 15.41 -33.79
N SER A 79 2.03 14.26 -34.24
CA SER A 79 2.66 13.26 -33.36
C SER A 79 3.78 12.44 -34.03
N GLY A 80 4.32 12.90 -35.15
CA GLY A 80 5.39 12.22 -35.88
C GLY A 80 6.76 12.26 -35.22
N ASN A 81 6.98 13.15 -34.25
CA ASN A 81 8.26 13.27 -33.54
C ASN A 81 9.45 13.34 -34.54
N ARG A 82 10.47 12.49 -34.36
CA ARG A 82 11.66 12.45 -35.23
C ARG A 82 11.39 11.85 -36.62
N HIS A 83 10.20 11.31 -36.88
CA HIS A 83 9.79 10.82 -38.19
C HIS A 83 9.20 11.90 -39.11
N GLN A 84 9.18 13.16 -38.69
CA GLN A 84 8.95 14.31 -39.58
C GLN A 84 10.13 14.50 -40.54
N LYS A 85 10.23 13.61 -41.53
CA LYS A 85 11.22 13.56 -42.61
C LYS A 85 10.50 13.56 -43.95
N GLU A 86 11.26 13.79 -45.02
CA GLU A 86 10.77 13.59 -46.39
C GLU A 86 10.19 12.19 -46.56
N CYS A 87 9.05 12.03 -47.24
CA CYS A 87 8.40 10.71 -47.39
C CYS A 87 9.34 9.69 -48.05
N THR A 88 10.18 10.16 -48.96
CA THR A 88 11.18 9.38 -49.69
C THR A 88 12.36 8.93 -48.83
N PHE A 89 12.52 9.47 -47.61
CA PHE A 89 13.54 9.03 -46.66
C PHE A 89 13.30 7.59 -46.20
N CYS A 90 12.03 7.20 -46.04
CA CYS A 90 11.66 5.87 -45.57
C CYS A 90 11.04 5.02 -46.68
N HIS A 91 10.27 5.65 -47.58
CA HIS A 91 9.68 4.97 -48.72
C HIS A 91 10.58 5.12 -49.95
N GLU A 92 11.27 4.05 -50.33
CA GLU A 92 12.08 3.99 -51.56
C GLU A 92 11.29 3.38 -52.73
N VAL A 93 10.28 2.57 -52.42
CA VAL A 93 9.33 1.97 -53.36
C VAL A 93 7.90 2.31 -52.91
N TYR A 94 7.03 2.59 -53.88
CA TYR A 94 5.68 3.13 -53.63
C TYR A 94 4.61 2.27 -54.28
N HIS A 95 3.41 2.24 -53.68
CA HIS A 95 2.24 1.50 -54.17
C HIS A 95 2.51 0.01 -54.47
N THR A 96 3.43 -0.61 -53.73
CA THR A 96 3.84 -2.01 -53.88
C THR A 96 2.89 -3.01 -53.21
N TYR A 97 2.04 -2.55 -52.29
CA TYR A 97 1.05 -3.39 -51.65
C TYR A 97 -0.03 -3.83 -52.63
N ALA A 98 -0.12 -5.15 -52.84
CA ALA A 98 -1.13 -5.79 -53.67
C ALA A 98 -1.79 -6.91 -52.85
N PRO A 99 -3.04 -6.72 -52.38
CA PRO A 99 -3.75 -7.72 -51.58
C PRO A 99 -3.77 -9.10 -52.26
N GLY A 100 -3.38 -10.14 -51.52
CA GLY A 100 -3.29 -11.53 -52.03
C GLY A 100 -2.03 -11.85 -52.85
N LYS A 101 -1.12 -10.88 -53.03
CA LYS A 101 0.17 -11.08 -53.70
C LYS A 101 1.36 -10.64 -52.85
N VAL A 102 1.19 -9.60 -52.03
CA VAL A 102 2.21 -9.10 -51.11
C VAL A 102 1.56 -8.90 -49.74
N GLU A 103 2.11 -9.57 -48.73
CA GLU A 103 1.68 -9.35 -47.35
C GLU A 103 1.99 -7.91 -46.92
N TYR A 104 1.07 -7.29 -46.20
CA TYR A 104 1.18 -5.87 -45.85
C TYR A 104 2.47 -5.56 -45.09
N THR A 105 2.90 -6.43 -44.18
CA THR A 105 4.14 -6.29 -43.40
C THR A 105 5.41 -6.33 -44.24
N ASP A 106 5.36 -6.92 -45.43
CA ASP A 106 6.51 -7.02 -46.34
C ASP A 106 6.53 -5.90 -47.38
N ALA A 107 5.40 -5.23 -47.59
CA ALA A 107 5.33 -4.00 -48.37
C ALA A 107 5.84 -2.76 -47.61
N LEU A 108 6.04 -2.86 -46.28
CA LEU A 108 6.49 -1.77 -45.43
C LEU A 108 8.01 -1.75 -45.21
N PRO A 109 8.63 -0.55 -45.15
CA PRO A 109 10.01 -0.41 -44.68
C PRO A 109 10.20 -1.03 -43.29
N LYS A 110 11.31 -1.73 -43.07
CA LYS A 110 11.56 -2.44 -41.81
C LYS A 110 12.14 -1.48 -40.77
N CYS A 111 11.53 -1.41 -39.59
CA CYS A 111 11.94 -0.48 -38.54
C CYS A 111 13.39 -0.69 -38.08
N VAL A 112 13.84 -1.94 -38.10
CA VAL A 112 15.16 -2.37 -37.65
C VAL A 112 16.30 -1.79 -38.48
N ASP A 113 16.06 -1.42 -39.73
CA ASP A 113 17.07 -0.86 -40.63
C ASP A 113 17.59 0.49 -40.13
N CYS A 114 16.78 1.22 -39.35
CA CYS A 114 17.15 2.48 -38.74
C CYS A 114 17.30 2.41 -37.21
N HIS A 115 16.46 1.61 -36.52
CA HIS A 115 16.35 1.64 -35.05
C HIS A 115 17.02 0.45 -34.35
N GLY A 116 17.40 -0.60 -35.08
CA GLY A 116 17.82 -1.86 -34.46
C GLY A 116 16.77 -2.41 -33.49
N TYR A 117 17.22 -2.89 -32.33
CA TYR A 117 16.35 -3.42 -31.25
C TYR A 117 16.50 -2.58 -29.96
N PRO A 118 15.85 -1.40 -29.88
CA PRO A 118 16.05 -0.45 -28.78
C PRO A 118 15.51 -0.96 -27.43
N HIS A 119 14.62 -1.96 -27.47
CA HIS A 119 14.04 -2.59 -26.27
C HIS A 119 14.66 -3.98 -25.96
N GLY A 120 15.80 -4.29 -26.59
CA GLY A 120 16.50 -5.56 -26.45
C GLY A 120 16.00 -6.65 -27.42
N GLU A 121 16.68 -7.79 -27.40
CA GLU A 121 16.53 -8.85 -28.40
C GLU A 121 15.51 -9.94 -28.05
N LYS A 122 14.70 -9.73 -27.01
CA LYS A 122 13.62 -10.67 -26.67
C LYS A 122 12.60 -10.71 -27.79
N GLU A 123 12.02 -11.89 -28.05
CA GLU A 123 11.11 -12.08 -29.19
C GLU A 123 9.89 -11.14 -29.11
N ASP A 124 9.33 -10.96 -27.90
CA ASP A 124 8.21 -10.05 -27.65
C ASP A 124 8.53 -8.58 -27.96
N THR A 125 9.80 -8.17 -27.87
CA THR A 125 10.25 -6.80 -28.14
C THR A 125 10.76 -6.60 -29.58
N LYS A 126 11.04 -7.68 -30.32
CA LYS A 126 11.43 -7.66 -31.74
C LYS A 126 10.26 -7.37 -32.67
N THR A 127 9.05 -7.78 -32.29
CA THR A 127 7.85 -7.53 -33.08
C THR A 127 7.31 -6.13 -32.80
N CYS A 128 7.93 -5.11 -33.42
CA CYS A 128 7.65 -3.70 -33.15
C CYS A 128 6.15 -3.36 -33.24
N GLY A 129 5.46 -3.92 -34.25
CA GLY A 129 4.04 -3.67 -34.54
C GLY A 129 3.06 -4.16 -33.47
N ASN A 130 3.48 -5.03 -32.54
CA ASN A 130 2.64 -5.46 -31.43
C ASN A 130 2.32 -4.30 -30.47
N CYS A 131 3.22 -3.31 -30.42
CA CYS A 131 3.08 -2.13 -29.57
C CYS A 131 2.99 -0.86 -30.42
N HIS A 132 3.89 -0.69 -31.39
CA HIS A 132 3.91 0.47 -32.28
C HIS A 132 2.95 0.25 -33.45
N SER A 133 1.70 0.69 -33.27
CA SER A 133 0.64 0.55 -34.28
C SER A 133 0.81 1.46 -35.50
N ASN A 134 1.64 2.51 -35.39
CA ASN A 134 1.83 3.47 -36.47
C ASN A 134 3.27 4.00 -36.50
N ALA A 135 4.02 3.67 -37.57
CA ALA A 135 5.37 4.19 -37.78
C ALA A 135 5.42 5.71 -37.98
N HIS A 136 4.32 6.34 -38.39
CA HIS A 136 4.19 7.79 -38.52
C HIS A 136 3.81 8.50 -37.21
N ALA A 137 3.53 7.75 -36.13
CA ALA A 137 3.26 8.27 -34.80
C ALA A 137 3.72 7.25 -33.75
N PRO A 138 5.02 6.91 -33.71
CA PRO A 138 5.53 5.74 -32.99
C PRO A 138 5.32 5.81 -31.47
N LEU A 139 5.23 7.02 -30.90
CA LEU A 139 5.02 7.22 -29.46
C LEU A 139 3.54 7.20 -29.07
N ASN A 140 2.63 7.16 -30.04
CA ASN A 140 1.21 7.02 -29.78
C ASN A 140 0.85 5.53 -29.64
N LEU A 141 1.22 4.97 -28.50
CA LEU A 141 1.04 3.55 -28.21
C LEU A 141 -0.39 3.26 -27.74
N PRO A 142 -1.05 2.21 -28.28
CA PRO A 142 -2.26 1.67 -27.70
C PRO A 142 -1.98 1.02 -26.34
N SER A 143 -3.02 0.63 -25.63
CA SER A 143 -2.90 -0.13 -24.38
C SER A 143 -2.17 -1.44 -24.65
N VAL A 144 -1.08 -1.66 -23.94
CA VAL A 144 -0.28 -2.90 -24.01
C VAL A 144 -1.03 -4.01 -23.26
N LYS A 145 -0.95 -5.25 -23.74
CA LYS A 145 -1.55 -6.40 -23.06
C LYS A 145 -0.97 -6.54 -21.64
N GLN A 146 -1.83 -6.88 -20.69
CA GLN A 146 -1.51 -6.91 -19.26
C GLN A 146 -0.33 -7.82 -18.90
N ASP A 147 -0.19 -8.95 -19.58
CA ASP A 147 0.89 -9.93 -19.38
C ASP A 147 2.27 -9.38 -19.78
N LEU A 148 2.32 -8.43 -20.71
CA LEU A 148 3.57 -7.86 -21.22
C LEU A 148 4.13 -6.74 -20.34
N CYS A 149 3.37 -6.18 -19.39
CA CYS A 149 3.84 -5.07 -18.55
C CYS A 149 5.12 -5.41 -17.79
N SER A 150 5.20 -6.64 -17.25
CA SER A 150 6.31 -7.12 -16.42
C SER A 150 7.61 -7.35 -17.20
N ASN A 151 7.53 -7.53 -18.53
CA ASN A 151 8.70 -7.70 -19.39
C ASN A 151 9.61 -6.46 -19.40
N CYS A 152 9.02 -5.28 -19.17
CA CYS A 152 9.71 -3.99 -19.14
C CYS A 152 9.67 -3.33 -17.74
N HIS A 153 8.61 -3.57 -16.96
CA HIS A 153 8.42 -2.99 -15.63
C HIS A 153 8.44 -4.07 -14.55
N SER A 154 9.64 -4.48 -14.11
CA SER A 154 9.80 -5.47 -13.05
C SER A 154 9.40 -4.96 -11.65
N GLY A 155 9.51 -3.65 -11.43
CA GLY A 155 9.26 -3.02 -10.12
C GLY A 155 7.82 -3.17 -9.61
N PRO A 156 6.78 -2.66 -10.30
CA PRO A 156 5.39 -2.71 -9.83
C PRO A 156 4.88 -4.11 -9.50
N PRO A 157 5.06 -5.15 -10.35
CA PRO A 157 4.64 -6.51 -10.01
C PRO A 157 5.37 -7.06 -8.79
N GLN A 158 6.67 -6.77 -8.64
CA GLN A 158 7.44 -7.18 -7.45
C GLN A 158 6.92 -6.50 -6.18
N GLN A 159 6.62 -5.20 -6.24
CA GLN A 159 6.08 -4.45 -5.10
C GLN A 159 4.72 -4.98 -4.64
N LEU A 160 3.81 -5.27 -5.58
CA LEU A 160 2.49 -5.84 -5.27
C LEU A 160 2.58 -7.26 -4.69
N LYS A 161 3.63 -8.01 -5.03
CA LYS A 161 3.92 -9.33 -4.48
C LYS A 161 4.54 -9.26 -3.08
N GLU A 162 5.49 -8.36 -2.88
CA GLU A 162 6.22 -8.19 -1.62
C GLU A 162 5.36 -7.49 -0.55
N PHE A 163 4.49 -6.57 -0.97
CA PHE A 163 3.59 -5.82 -0.10
C PHE A 163 2.13 -6.01 -0.51
N PRO A 164 1.54 -7.20 -0.26
CA PRO A 164 0.16 -7.48 -0.63
C PRO A 164 -0.82 -6.45 -0.07
N SER A 165 -1.75 -6.02 -0.92
CA SER A 165 -2.81 -5.08 -0.56
C SER A 165 -4.03 -5.32 -1.45
N LYS A 166 -5.09 -4.51 -1.31
CA LYS A 166 -6.24 -4.59 -2.22
C LYS A 166 -5.89 -4.28 -3.68
N HIS A 167 -4.79 -3.59 -3.93
CA HIS A 167 -4.33 -3.34 -5.29
C HIS A 167 -3.68 -4.58 -5.92
N THR A 168 -3.28 -5.57 -5.12
CA THR A 168 -2.77 -6.85 -5.64
C THR A 168 -3.85 -7.65 -6.37
N ASP A 169 -5.12 -7.39 -6.04
CA ASP A 169 -6.29 -8.03 -6.67
C ASP A 169 -6.70 -7.36 -8.00
N LEU A 170 -6.10 -6.20 -8.34
CA LEU A 170 -6.42 -5.43 -9.54
C LEU A 170 -5.50 -5.79 -10.70
N ALA A 171 -6.05 -5.79 -11.91
CA ALA A 171 -5.26 -5.83 -13.13
C ALA A 171 -4.52 -4.50 -13.33
N CYS A 172 -3.33 -4.53 -13.95
CA CYS A 172 -2.57 -3.32 -14.26
C CYS A 172 -3.40 -2.33 -15.10
N THR A 173 -4.21 -2.85 -16.02
CA THR A 173 -5.08 -2.09 -16.92
C THR A 173 -6.32 -1.49 -16.24
N ASP A 174 -6.67 -1.93 -15.03
CA ASP A 174 -7.78 -1.32 -14.28
C ASP A 174 -7.45 0.11 -13.87
N CYS A 175 -6.15 0.41 -13.71
CA CYS A 175 -5.64 1.72 -13.36
C CYS A 175 -4.92 2.40 -14.54
N HIS A 176 -4.10 1.65 -15.29
CA HIS A 176 -3.32 2.15 -16.42
C HIS A 176 -4.05 1.94 -17.75
N THR A 177 -4.89 2.90 -18.13
CA THR A 177 -5.75 2.81 -19.32
C THR A 177 -5.01 2.96 -20.65
N LYS A 178 -3.84 3.60 -20.65
CA LYS A 178 -2.93 3.70 -21.80
C LYS A 178 -1.49 3.66 -21.33
N HIS A 179 -0.59 3.22 -22.21
CA HIS A 179 0.83 3.15 -21.89
C HIS A 179 1.38 4.54 -21.50
N GLY A 180 2.12 4.62 -20.40
CA GLY A 180 2.67 5.87 -19.84
C GLY A 180 1.67 6.75 -19.07
N PHE A 181 0.38 6.37 -18.97
CA PHE A 181 -0.57 7.09 -18.13
C PHE A 181 -0.43 6.68 -16.66
N ILE A 182 -0.31 7.67 -15.77
CA ILE A 182 -0.30 7.47 -14.32
C ILE A 182 -1.62 8.03 -13.78
N PRO A 183 -2.51 7.19 -13.23
CA PRO A 183 -3.79 7.64 -12.71
C PRO A 183 -3.63 8.43 -11.40
N SER A 184 -4.63 9.26 -11.10
CA SER A 184 -4.75 9.91 -9.79
C SER A 184 -5.31 8.93 -8.76
N CYS A 185 -4.80 8.96 -7.53
CA CYS A 185 -5.36 8.19 -6.41
C CYS A 185 -6.86 8.48 -6.23
N LEU A 186 -7.25 9.75 -6.42
CA LEU A 186 -8.62 10.22 -6.20
C LEU A 186 -9.63 9.70 -7.23
N SER A 187 -9.17 9.12 -8.35
CA SER A 187 -10.07 8.49 -9.33
C SER A 187 -10.83 7.30 -8.74
N CYS A 188 -10.29 6.66 -7.71
CA CYS A 188 -10.96 5.57 -6.97
C CYS A 188 -11.08 5.88 -5.47
N HIS A 189 -10.08 6.54 -4.87
CA HIS A 189 -10.09 6.94 -3.46
C HIS A 189 -10.84 8.26 -3.27
N SER A 190 -12.17 8.20 -3.39
CA SER A 190 -13.06 9.35 -3.22
C SER A 190 -14.11 9.10 -2.14
N GLN A 191 -14.87 10.15 -1.80
CA GLN A 191 -16.01 10.04 -0.89
C GLN A 191 -17.08 9.08 -1.44
N GLU A 192 -17.29 9.07 -2.76
CA GLU A 192 -18.24 8.21 -3.45
C GLU A 192 -17.71 6.77 -3.62
N GLY A 193 -16.39 6.62 -3.80
CA GLY A 193 -15.71 5.34 -4.04
C GLY A 193 -15.62 4.40 -2.83
N ARG A 194 -16.16 4.80 -1.66
CA ARG A 194 -16.22 4.04 -0.40
C ARG A 194 -14.93 3.26 -0.09
N ARG A 195 -13.96 3.96 0.54
CA ARG A 195 -12.70 3.49 1.20
C ARG A 195 -11.44 3.63 0.34
N PRO A 196 -10.24 3.83 0.95
CA PRO A 196 -9.92 4.71 2.09
C PRO A 196 -9.77 6.16 1.61
N TYR A 197 -10.70 7.01 2.03
CA TYR A 197 -10.59 8.47 1.92
C TYR A 197 -10.56 9.02 3.34
N HIS A 198 -9.35 9.13 3.91
CA HIS A 198 -9.19 9.55 5.31
C HIS A 198 -8.79 11.03 5.45
N LEU A 199 -8.24 11.65 4.40
CA LEU A 199 -7.96 13.09 4.36
C LEU A 199 -8.94 13.77 3.41
N VAL A 200 -9.86 14.56 3.97
CA VAL A 200 -10.87 15.30 3.19
C VAL A 200 -10.28 16.62 2.69
N GLY A 201 -10.48 16.94 1.41
CA GLY A 201 -10.09 18.24 0.82
C GLY A 201 -8.58 18.45 0.69
N VAL A 202 -7.77 17.39 0.71
CA VAL A 202 -6.32 17.49 0.51
C VAL A 202 -5.92 17.15 -0.92
N GLU A 203 -4.83 17.78 -1.36
CA GLU A 203 -4.19 17.49 -2.65
C GLU A 203 -3.71 16.03 -2.74
N PRO A 204 -3.82 15.36 -3.91
CA PRO A 204 -3.40 13.96 -4.10
C PRO A 204 -1.95 13.66 -3.68
N LYS A 205 -1.07 14.66 -3.74
CA LYS A 205 0.34 14.53 -3.36
C LYS A 205 0.52 14.23 -1.87
N VAL A 206 -0.43 14.63 -1.02
CA VAL A 206 -0.39 14.36 0.42
C VAL A 206 -0.50 12.86 0.71
N CYS A 207 -1.15 12.07 -0.15
CA CYS A 207 -1.23 10.62 0.05
C CYS A 207 0.17 9.99 0.10
N LEU A 208 1.09 10.46 -0.75
CA LEU A 208 2.44 9.92 -0.88
C LEU A 208 3.41 10.43 0.20
N THR A 209 3.00 11.36 1.06
CA THR A 209 3.81 11.73 2.24
C THR A 209 3.77 10.68 3.32
N CYS A 210 2.77 9.78 3.27
CA CYS A 210 2.59 8.68 4.19
C CYS A 210 2.69 7.33 3.49
N HIS A 211 2.04 7.16 2.35
CA HIS A 211 2.03 5.90 1.61
C HIS A 211 3.22 5.84 0.66
N ALA A 212 4.01 4.77 0.73
CA ALA A 212 5.21 4.62 -0.11
C ALA A 212 4.93 4.47 -1.61
N GLY A 213 3.66 4.30 -2.00
CA GLY A 213 3.21 4.30 -3.39
C GLY A 213 1.95 3.44 -3.63
N PRO A 214 1.33 3.54 -4.82
CA PRO A 214 0.10 2.80 -5.14
C PRO A 214 0.31 1.28 -5.28
N HIS A 215 1.53 0.81 -5.50
CA HIS A 215 1.85 -0.62 -5.58
C HIS A 215 2.29 -1.23 -4.23
N LYS A 216 2.37 -0.40 -3.18
CA LYS A 216 2.66 -0.83 -1.80
C LYS A 216 2.01 0.13 -0.80
N PRO A 217 0.69 0.39 -0.90
CA PRO A 217 0.03 1.46 -0.14
C PRO A 217 0.02 1.20 1.36
N MET A 218 0.18 -0.05 1.80
CA MET A 218 0.23 -0.40 3.22
C MET A 218 1.60 -0.13 3.87
N VAL A 219 2.62 0.19 3.08
CA VAL A 219 3.90 0.65 3.59
C VAL A 219 3.75 2.13 3.95
N ILE A 220 3.56 2.39 5.24
CA ILE A 220 3.35 3.72 5.81
C ILE A 220 4.68 4.21 6.40
N ALA A 221 5.16 5.34 5.90
CA ALA A 221 6.33 6.05 6.41
C ALA A 221 6.03 7.55 6.37
N TYR A 222 6.44 8.28 7.40
CA TYR A 222 6.15 9.70 7.52
C TYR A 222 7.35 10.43 8.12
N ALA A 223 7.43 11.74 7.90
CA ALA A 223 8.49 12.57 8.46
C ALA A 223 8.23 12.86 9.95
N GLU A 224 9.30 13.10 10.72
CA GLU A 224 9.21 13.44 12.15
C GLU A 224 8.33 14.66 12.43
N ASN A 225 8.32 15.65 11.53
CA ASN A 225 7.50 16.86 11.65
C ASN A 225 6.05 16.69 11.14
N THR A 226 5.58 15.47 10.91
CA THR A 226 4.22 15.21 10.45
C THR A 226 3.19 15.76 11.46
N PRO A 227 2.25 16.63 11.03
CA PRO A 227 1.21 17.18 11.89
C PRO A 227 0.38 16.10 12.59
N LYS A 228 0.11 16.29 13.89
CA LYS A 228 -0.60 15.30 14.72
C LYS A 228 -2.02 15.03 14.24
N GLU A 229 -2.66 16.03 13.64
CA GLU A 229 -4.01 15.99 13.09
C GLU A 229 -4.12 15.00 11.92
N TYR A 230 -3.02 14.77 11.18
CA TYR A 230 -3.01 13.82 10.08
C TYR A 230 -3.09 12.38 10.57
N CYS A 231 -2.50 12.09 11.73
CA CYS A 231 -2.58 10.77 12.37
C CYS A 231 -4.04 10.46 12.77
N GLY A 232 -4.73 11.43 13.37
CA GLY A 232 -6.11 11.28 13.85
C GLY A 232 -7.13 10.89 12.77
N ASN A 233 -6.81 11.12 11.49
CA ASN A 233 -7.71 10.80 10.38
C ASN A 233 -7.83 9.32 10.04
N CYS A 234 -6.74 8.55 10.22
CA CYS A 234 -6.73 7.09 10.10
C CYS A 234 -7.01 6.44 11.45
N HIS A 235 -6.49 7.04 12.49
CA HIS A 235 -6.59 6.60 13.86
C HIS A 235 -7.90 7.09 14.53
N LYS A 236 -9.03 6.97 13.81
CA LYS A 236 -10.38 7.35 14.26
C LYS A 236 -11.07 6.27 15.11
N ASN A 237 -10.45 5.10 15.27
CA ASN A 237 -10.96 4.10 16.19
C ASN A 237 -11.00 4.66 17.62
N ALA A 238 -11.92 4.14 18.44
CA ALA A 238 -12.09 4.62 19.81
C ALA A 238 -10.74 4.77 20.53
N SER A 239 -9.83 3.80 20.35
CA SER A 239 -8.50 3.79 20.95
C SER A 239 -7.61 5.01 20.64
N HIS A 240 -7.63 5.59 19.43
CA HIS A 240 -6.70 6.68 19.11
C HIS A 240 -7.33 8.07 18.99
N ALA A 241 -8.63 8.18 18.65
CA ALA A 241 -9.34 9.42 18.89
C ALA A 241 -9.30 9.76 20.40
N GLN A 242 -9.39 8.73 21.26
CA GLN A 242 -9.10 8.85 22.69
C GLN A 242 -7.67 9.31 22.94
N VAL A 243 -6.65 8.72 22.30
CA VAL A 243 -5.24 9.15 22.50
C VAL A 243 -5.04 10.63 22.16
N TYR A 244 -5.57 11.13 21.05
CA TYR A 244 -5.44 12.55 20.70
C TYR A 244 -6.11 13.46 21.76
N GLN A 245 -7.30 13.09 22.22
CA GLN A 245 -7.98 13.80 23.31
C GLN A 245 -7.22 13.68 24.62
N THR A 246 -6.67 12.51 24.93
CA THR A 246 -5.90 12.23 26.15
C THR A 246 -4.64 13.07 26.18
N VAL A 247 -3.83 13.07 25.12
CA VAL A 247 -2.59 13.86 25.06
C VAL A 247 -2.89 15.35 25.10
N THR A 248 -3.94 15.80 24.40
CA THR A 248 -4.39 17.19 24.43
C THR A 248 -4.82 17.60 25.84
N LYS A 249 -5.64 16.77 26.51
CA LYS A 249 -6.14 17.03 27.87
C LYS A 249 -5.04 16.97 28.92
N ALA A 250 -4.09 16.05 28.78
CA ALA A 250 -2.95 15.92 29.67
C ALA A 250 -2.06 17.17 29.62
N ASN A 251 -2.04 17.88 28.48
CA ASN A 251 -1.33 19.14 28.27
C ASN A 251 0.14 19.11 28.75
N SER A 252 0.81 17.97 28.53
CA SER A 252 2.23 17.80 28.86
C SER A 252 3.11 18.21 27.68
N LYS A 253 4.44 18.19 27.87
CA LYS A 253 5.42 18.37 26.78
C LYS A 253 5.22 17.39 25.62
N HIS A 254 4.67 16.19 25.90
CA HIS A 254 4.31 15.23 24.85
C HIS A 254 3.22 15.75 23.90
N ASN A 255 2.40 16.71 24.36
CA ASN A 255 1.40 17.40 23.54
C ASN A 255 1.97 18.66 22.86
N THR A 256 2.73 19.47 23.60
CA THR A 256 3.09 20.84 23.18
C THR A 256 4.41 20.94 22.43
N GLU A 257 5.37 20.04 22.68
CA GLU A 257 6.74 20.15 22.15
C GLU A 257 7.09 19.08 21.11
N ILE A 258 6.33 17.99 21.02
CA ILE A 258 6.60 16.89 20.07
C ILE A 258 5.37 16.54 19.21
N THR A 259 5.61 15.93 18.05
CA THR A 259 4.57 15.33 17.21
C THR A 259 4.39 13.85 17.55
N CYS A 260 3.34 13.22 17.03
CA CYS A 260 3.19 11.77 17.11
C CYS A 260 4.37 11.05 16.43
N ALA A 261 4.83 11.57 15.28
CA ALA A 261 5.89 11.00 14.47
C ALA A 261 7.29 11.15 15.07
N ALA A 262 7.52 12.15 15.92
CA ALA A 262 8.79 12.31 16.64
C ALA A 262 9.03 11.15 17.63
N CYS A 263 7.96 10.70 18.30
CA CYS A 263 8.02 9.55 19.19
C CYS A 263 7.90 8.23 18.41
N HIS A 264 6.84 8.08 17.61
CA HIS A 264 6.60 6.91 16.78
C HIS A 264 7.33 7.03 15.45
N ASP A 265 8.62 6.70 15.40
CA ASP A 265 9.39 6.74 14.14
C ASP A 265 9.00 5.65 13.12
N THR A 266 8.35 4.60 13.60
CA THR A 266 7.93 3.46 12.80
C THR A 266 6.44 3.23 13.03
N HIS A 267 5.64 3.31 11.97
CA HIS A 267 4.20 3.09 12.07
C HIS A 267 3.89 1.70 12.65
N GLY A 268 3.06 1.65 13.70
CA GLY A 268 2.67 0.41 14.37
C GLY A 268 3.67 -0.12 15.41
N LYS A 269 4.79 0.57 15.65
CA LYS A 269 5.77 0.22 16.69
C LYS A 269 5.58 1.10 17.92
N ILE A 270 5.67 0.48 19.11
CA ILE A 270 5.76 1.20 20.39
C ILE A 270 7.24 1.58 20.59
N PRO A 271 7.57 2.88 20.67
CA PRO A 271 8.93 3.34 20.91
C PRO A 271 9.34 3.14 22.38
N SER A 272 10.64 3.10 22.63
CA SER A 272 11.18 3.07 23.99
C SER A 272 11.12 4.46 24.64
N CYS A 273 10.87 4.51 25.95
CA CYS A 273 10.91 5.76 26.72
C CYS A 273 12.31 6.38 26.72
N PHE A 274 13.34 5.53 26.64
CA PHE A 274 14.75 5.92 26.67
C PHE A 274 15.25 6.65 25.42
N LYS A 275 14.39 6.85 24.40
CA LYS A 275 14.71 7.71 23.26
C LYS A 275 14.97 9.16 23.69
N CYS A 276 14.26 9.62 24.71
CA CYS A 276 14.37 10.99 25.22
C CYS A 276 14.48 11.08 26.75
N HIS A 277 13.98 10.10 27.49
CA HIS A 277 14.04 10.09 28.95
C HIS A 277 15.26 9.34 29.44
N ASP A 278 16.07 9.98 30.28
CA ASP A 278 17.04 9.29 31.11
C ASP A 278 16.37 8.72 32.38
N GLN A 279 17.17 8.10 33.24
CA GLN A 279 16.72 7.57 34.52
C GLN A 279 16.95 8.56 35.68
N GLU A 280 17.24 9.84 35.37
CA GLU A 280 17.46 10.83 36.40
C GLU A 280 16.17 11.08 37.19
N GLY A 281 16.31 11.12 38.52
CA GLY A 281 15.15 11.19 39.43
C GLY A 281 14.44 9.86 39.68
N HIS A 282 14.90 8.75 39.11
CA HIS A 282 14.41 7.40 39.40
C HIS A 282 15.54 6.45 39.83
N ARG A 283 15.17 5.23 40.24
CA ARG A 283 16.16 4.17 40.53
C ARG A 283 16.86 3.71 39.24
N ALA A 284 18.11 3.27 39.35
CA ALA A 284 18.87 2.77 38.22
C ALA A 284 18.34 1.43 37.67
N ASN A 285 18.61 1.17 36.38
CA ASN A 285 18.32 -0.06 35.64
C ASN A 285 16.82 -0.35 35.43
N LEU A 286 15.99 0.69 35.37
CA LEU A 286 14.59 0.53 34.96
C LEU A 286 14.48 0.12 33.49
N LYS A 287 13.48 -0.70 33.17
CA LYS A 287 13.04 -0.98 31.80
C LYS A 287 11.74 -0.24 31.50
N ASP A 288 11.35 -0.18 30.23
CA ASP A 288 10.10 0.48 29.81
C ASP A 288 8.88 -0.08 30.57
N GLU A 289 8.84 -1.39 30.82
CA GLU A 289 7.75 -2.03 31.56
C GLU A 289 7.70 -1.60 33.03
N ASP A 290 8.85 -1.27 33.63
CA ASP A 290 8.90 -0.77 35.01
C ASP A 290 8.33 0.64 35.12
N CYS A 291 8.58 1.49 34.11
CA CYS A 291 8.04 2.84 34.04
C CYS A 291 6.51 2.82 34.00
N LEU A 292 5.93 1.90 33.22
CA LEU A 292 4.48 1.75 33.03
C LEU A 292 3.74 1.27 34.28
N ARG A 293 4.44 0.79 35.32
CA ARG A 293 3.83 0.44 36.63
C ARG A 293 3.28 1.66 37.35
N CYS A 294 3.85 2.84 37.09
CA CYS A 294 3.44 4.12 37.66
C CYS A 294 2.88 5.04 36.56
N HIS A 295 3.61 5.18 35.44
CA HIS A 295 3.21 5.96 34.27
C HIS A 295 2.32 5.12 33.35
N THR A 296 1.14 4.77 33.84
CA THR A 296 0.20 3.83 33.18
C THR A 296 -0.18 4.20 31.74
N ASN A 297 -0.05 5.48 31.37
CA ASN A 297 -0.32 5.96 30.01
C ASN A 297 0.77 6.95 29.56
N PRO A 298 1.61 6.60 28.58
CA PRO A 298 2.62 7.52 28.03
C PRO A 298 2.05 8.80 27.41
N HIS A 299 0.77 8.80 27.03
CA HIS A 299 0.08 9.98 26.49
C HIS A 299 -0.50 10.88 27.59
N ASP A 300 -0.50 10.44 28.84
CA ASP A 300 -0.89 11.19 30.03
C ASP A 300 0.07 10.88 31.19
N PRO A 301 1.38 11.16 31.01
CA PRO A 301 2.43 10.61 31.87
C PRO A 301 2.36 11.15 33.31
N MET A 302 1.72 12.30 33.53
CA MET A 302 1.57 12.92 34.85
C MET A 302 0.41 12.34 35.66
N ASN A 303 -0.49 11.57 35.03
CA ASN A 303 -1.60 10.92 35.70
C ASN A 303 -1.18 9.56 36.27
N ILE A 304 -0.34 9.62 37.31
CA ILE A 304 0.21 8.44 37.98
C ILE A 304 -0.85 7.79 38.85
N SER A 305 -1.15 6.53 38.54
CA SER A 305 -2.04 5.67 39.33
C SER A 305 -1.34 4.35 39.60
N PHE A 306 -1.74 3.67 40.67
CA PHE A 306 -1.07 2.46 41.12
C PHE A 306 -2.05 1.30 41.18
N ILE A 307 -1.58 0.10 40.85
CA ILE A 307 -2.31 -1.12 41.20
C ILE A 307 -2.25 -1.31 42.73
N PRO A 308 -3.34 -1.73 43.41
CA PRO A 308 -3.35 -1.89 44.86
C PRO A 308 -2.33 -2.90 45.41
N THR A 309 -1.75 -3.73 44.54
CA THR A 309 -0.76 -4.75 44.88
C THR A 309 0.69 -4.33 44.63
N GLU A 310 0.92 -3.09 44.21
CA GLU A 310 2.27 -2.55 43.99
C GLU A 310 3.09 -2.59 45.28
N THR A 311 4.35 -3.02 45.21
CA THR A 311 5.10 -3.30 46.44
C THR A 311 5.59 -2.00 47.08
N LYS A 312 5.55 -1.93 48.42
CA LYS A 312 5.89 -0.71 49.18
C LYS A 312 7.36 -0.29 49.01
N GLU A 313 8.24 -1.24 48.68
CA GLU A 313 9.67 -1.00 48.44
C GLU A 313 9.88 -0.07 47.23
N VAL A 314 9.02 -0.14 46.21
CA VAL A 314 9.08 0.74 45.04
C VAL A 314 8.85 2.20 45.46
N CYS A 315 7.87 2.44 46.34
CA CYS A 315 7.60 3.76 46.90
C CYS A 315 8.74 4.24 47.81
N GLY A 316 9.39 3.33 48.53
CA GLY A 316 10.53 3.61 49.41
C GLY A 316 11.75 4.17 48.70
N GLY A 317 11.89 3.95 47.38
CA GLY A 317 12.96 4.57 46.60
C GLY A 317 12.95 6.10 46.59
N CYS A 318 11.76 6.71 46.62
CA CYS A 318 11.59 8.17 46.71
C CYS A 318 11.11 8.62 48.10
N HIS A 319 10.37 7.78 48.81
CA HIS A 319 9.79 8.07 50.12
C HIS A 319 10.48 7.29 51.25
N THR A 320 11.82 7.32 51.28
CA THR A 320 12.66 6.53 52.20
C THR A 320 12.26 6.71 53.67
N GLU A 321 12.04 7.95 54.11
CA GLU A 321 11.67 8.26 55.50
C GLU A 321 10.31 7.69 55.88
N VAL A 322 9.31 7.85 55.00
CA VAL A 322 7.95 7.35 55.20
C VAL A 322 7.93 5.83 55.23
N TYR A 323 8.65 5.20 54.29
CA TYR A 323 8.82 3.75 54.24
C TYR A 323 9.42 3.22 55.55
N ASN A 324 10.54 3.79 55.98
CA ASN A 324 11.21 3.37 57.22
C ASN A 324 10.32 3.57 58.45
N THR A 325 9.55 4.66 58.49
CA THR A 325 8.58 4.93 59.57
C THR A 325 7.50 3.86 59.63
N LEU A 326 6.90 3.50 58.50
CA LEU A 326 5.85 2.47 58.42
C LEU A 326 6.36 1.09 58.82
N ILE A 327 7.53 0.69 58.32
CA ILE A 327 8.16 -0.59 58.66
C ILE A 327 8.53 -0.65 60.14
N GLY A 328 9.07 0.45 60.69
CA GLY A 328 9.44 0.56 62.10
C GLY A 328 8.24 0.53 63.06
N SER A 329 7.04 0.94 62.61
CA SER A 329 5.84 1.00 63.45
C SER A 329 5.33 -0.38 63.90
N LYS A 330 5.59 -1.45 63.12
CA LYS A 330 5.13 -2.83 63.37
C LYS A 330 3.63 -2.93 63.67
N THR A 331 2.81 -2.15 62.96
CA THR A 331 1.35 -2.12 63.10
C THR A 331 0.66 -2.92 61.99
N ARG A 332 -0.67 -3.08 62.03
CA ARG A 332 -1.41 -3.75 60.95
C ARG A 332 -1.25 -3.04 59.60
N HIS A 333 -1.02 -1.73 59.59
CA HIS A 333 -0.72 -0.98 58.37
C HIS A 333 0.60 -1.41 57.73
N THR A 334 1.57 -1.91 58.50
CA THR A 334 2.86 -2.42 57.97
C THR A 334 2.67 -3.62 57.02
N ASN A 335 1.55 -4.35 57.17
CA ASN A 335 1.19 -5.48 56.30
C ASN A 335 0.53 -5.06 54.98
N GLN A 336 0.18 -3.77 54.82
CA GLN A 336 -0.42 -3.25 53.61
C GLN A 336 0.65 -2.75 52.63
N THR A 337 0.30 -2.68 51.35
CA THR A 337 1.07 -1.95 50.34
C THR A 337 0.81 -0.46 50.47
N CYS A 338 1.75 0.38 49.99
CA CYS A 338 1.50 1.83 49.93
C CYS A 338 0.34 2.15 48.98
N SER A 339 0.26 1.47 47.83
CA SER A 339 -0.77 1.71 46.81
C SER A 339 -2.17 1.27 47.21
N PHE A 340 -2.32 0.39 48.21
CA PHE A 340 -3.63 0.04 48.76
C PHE A 340 -4.31 1.27 49.37
N CYS A 341 -3.57 2.03 50.18
CA CYS A 341 -4.07 3.27 50.78
C CYS A 341 -3.98 4.46 49.81
N HIS A 342 -2.93 4.51 48.99
CA HIS A 342 -2.63 5.59 48.07
C HIS A 342 -2.80 5.12 46.61
N PRO A 343 -4.02 4.92 46.10
CA PRO A 343 -4.25 4.40 44.74
C PRO A 343 -3.86 5.40 43.64
N LYS A 344 -3.63 6.67 44.00
CA LYS A 344 -3.17 7.74 43.12
C LYS A 344 -2.04 8.50 43.78
N HIS A 345 -1.00 8.85 43.02
CA HIS A 345 0.11 9.63 43.56
C HIS A 345 -0.37 11.00 44.04
N GLY A 346 0.06 11.41 45.24
CA GLY A 346 -0.37 12.64 45.90
C GLY A 346 -1.73 12.58 46.62
N LEU A 347 -2.49 11.49 46.49
CA LEU A 347 -3.74 11.31 47.23
C LEU A 347 -3.44 10.81 48.65
N ILE A 348 -3.93 11.51 49.67
CA ILE A 348 -3.88 11.05 51.07
C ILE A 348 -5.31 10.71 51.50
N PRO A 349 -5.64 9.43 51.77
CA PRO A 349 -6.98 9.04 52.20
C PRO A 349 -7.26 9.50 53.65
N THR A 350 -8.54 9.65 53.98
CA THR A 350 -8.95 9.88 55.37
C THR A 350 -9.00 8.57 56.15
N CYS A 351 -8.79 8.62 57.47
CA CYS A 351 -8.87 7.42 58.33
C CYS A 351 -10.25 6.75 58.23
N GLN A 352 -11.29 7.58 58.16
CA GLN A 352 -12.70 7.18 58.11
C GLN A 352 -13.04 6.38 56.85
N SER A 353 -12.34 6.61 55.74
CA SER A 353 -12.58 5.87 54.49
C SER A 353 -12.45 4.35 54.66
N CYS A 354 -11.64 3.90 55.62
CA CYS A 354 -11.42 2.49 55.92
C CYS A 354 -12.01 2.07 57.28
N HIS A 355 -11.86 2.91 58.31
CA HIS A 355 -12.19 2.59 59.70
C HIS A 355 -13.57 3.07 60.15
N GLY A 356 -14.27 3.89 59.36
CA GLY A 356 -15.48 4.59 59.82
C GLY A 356 -15.19 5.51 61.01
N ASN A 357 -16.19 5.71 61.88
CA ASN A 357 -16.07 6.48 63.11
C ASN A 357 -16.18 5.54 64.33
N PRO A 358 -15.06 4.97 64.82
CA PRO A 358 -15.08 4.02 65.93
C PRO A 358 -15.33 4.66 67.30
N HIS A 359 -15.27 6.00 67.37
CA HIS A 359 -15.53 6.78 68.57
C HIS A 359 -16.79 7.63 68.40
N GLY A 360 -17.47 7.92 69.52
CA GLY A 360 -18.62 8.83 69.52
C GLY A 360 -18.23 10.26 69.13
N GLU A 361 -19.18 11.01 68.55
CA GLU A 361 -18.95 12.35 68.00
C GLU A 361 -18.32 13.32 69.00
N ALA A 362 -18.73 13.28 70.28
CA ALA A 362 -18.19 14.16 71.32
C ALA A 362 -16.67 13.98 71.52
N MET A 363 -16.15 12.76 71.46
CA MET A 363 -14.72 12.49 71.60
C MET A 363 -13.95 12.97 70.37
N VAL A 364 -14.46 12.68 69.18
CA VAL A 364 -13.83 13.09 67.92
C VAL A 364 -13.82 14.62 67.76
N ALA A 365 -14.87 15.29 68.22
CA ALA A 365 -14.98 16.75 68.21
C ALA A 365 -13.93 17.44 69.10
N GLN A 366 -13.54 16.83 70.24
CA GLN A 366 -12.49 17.38 71.11
C GLN A 366 -11.13 17.51 70.40
N PHE A 367 -10.87 16.69 69.39
CA PHE A 367 -9.64 16.74 68.58
C PHE A 367 -9.88 17.39 67.21
N GLY A 368 -10.93 18.21 67.08
CA GLY A 368 -11.24 18.93 65.85
C GLY A 368 -11.57 18.02 64.67
N GLY A 369 -12.12 16.83 64.93
CA GLY A 369 -12.44 15.84 63.89
C GLY A 369 -11.24 15.03 63.40
N LYS A 370 -10.05 15.23 63.97
CA LYS A 370 -8.82 14.60 63.49
C LYS A 370 -8.38 13.43 64.38
N CYS A 371 -8.20 12.27 63.76
CA CYS A 371 -7.77 11.06 64.45
C CYS A 371 -6.30 11.12 64.90
N ASP A 372 -5.46 11.81 64.13
CA ASP A 372 -4.01 11.92 64.34
C ASP A 372 -3.64 12.78 65.56
N GLY A 373 -4.56 13.62 66.05
CA GLY A 373 -4.40 14.39 67.28
C GLY A 373 -4.16 13.53 68.53
N CYS A 374 -4.59 12.26 68.52
CA CYS A 374 -4.34 11.29 69.58
C CYS A 374 -3.61 10.04 69.05
N HIS A 375 -3.98 9.56 67.86
CA HIS A 375 -3.44 8.32 67.31
C HIS A 375 -2.20 8.49 66.43
N ASP A 376 -1.67 9.70 66.22
CA ASP A 376 -0.58 9.95 65.27
C ASP A 376 -1.01 9.59 63.82
N ILE A 377 -0.07 9.61 62.87
CA ILE A 377 -0.35 9.29 61.46
C ILE A 377 -0.46 7.79 61.20
N ALA A 378 -1.12 7.38 60.10
CA ALA A 378 -1.29 5.97 59.73
C ALA A 378 0.03 5.18 59.64
N HIS A 379 1.13 5.83 59.23
CA HIS A 379 2.47 5.24 59.15
C HIS A 379 3.14 5.03 60.51
N LYS A 380 2.63 5.63 61.60
CA LYS A 380 3.22 5.55 62.94
C LYS A 380 2.14 5.52 64.03
N ILE A 381 1.03 4.83 63.74
CA ILE A 381 -0.17 4.92 64.56
C ILE A 381 0.11 4.48 66.01
N LYS A 382 -0.37 5.27 66.97
CA LYS A 382 -0.29 5.02 68.41
C LYS A 382 -1.64 4.53 68.94
N GLY A 383 -1.57 3.55 69.84
CA GLY A 383 -2.73 2.91 70.44
C GLY A 383 -3.02 1.52 69.86
N ARG A 384 -3.64 0.66 70.66
CA ARG A 384 -4.09 -0.67 70.25
C ARG A 384 -5.59 -0.61 70.00
N MET A 385 -6.02 -0.88 68.77
CA MET A 385 -7.38 -1.41 68.60
C MET A 385 -7.39 -2.80 69.24
N LYS A 386 -8.21 -3.02 70.27
CA LYS A 386 -8.44 -4.37 70.79
C LYS A 386 -9.04 -5.23 69.67
N ASP A 387 -8.66 -6.50 69.61
CA ASP A 387 -9.22 -7.51 68.69
C ASP A 387 -10.67 -7.90 69.07
N ASP A 388 -11.46 -6.91 69.48
CA ASP A 388 -12.84 -7.13 69.90
C ASP A 388 -13.68 -7.31 68.65
N LYS A 389 -14.40 -8.44 68.60
CA LYS A 389 -15.25 -8.96 67.50
C LYS A 389 -16.36 -8.02 67.03
N GLN A 390 -16.36 -6.74 67.40
CA GLN A 390 -17.43 -5.77 67.18
C GLN A 390 -17.03 -4.52 66.39
N GLY A 391 -15.73 -4.28 66.16
CA GLY A 391 -15.27 -3.25 65.22
C GLY A 391 -15.05 -3.84 63.82
N SER A 392 -16.13 -4.17 63.10
CA SER A 392 -15.97 -4.74 61.76
C SER A 392 -15.36 -3.70 60.81
N LEU A 393 -14.23 -4.04 60.19
CA LEU A 393 -13.70 -3.32 59.03
C LEU A 393 -14.84 -3.08 58.03
N THR A 394 -14.88 -1.90 57.43
CA THR A 394 -15.77 -1.66 56.28
C THR A 394 -15.48 -2.67 55.18
N GLU A 395 -16.40 -2.86 54.24
CA GLU A 395 -16.19 -3.87 53.19
C GLU A 395 -15.02 -3.56 52.26
N ALA A 396 -14.58 -2.30 52.20
CA ALA A 396 -13.31 -1.89 51.61
C ALA A 396 -12.11 -2.32 52.47
N GLY A 397 -12.17 -2.13 53.79
CA GLY A 397 -11.13 -2.58 54.73
C GLY A 397 -10.98 -4.10 54.80
N LYS A 398 -12.05 -4.88 54.59
CA LYS A 398 -12.00 -6.36 54.51
C LYS A 398 -11.34 -6.84 53.22
N LYS A 399 -11.56 -6.16 52.09
CA LYS A 399 -10.94 -6.48 50.79
C LYS A 399 -9.40 -6.32 50.78
N GLY A 400 -8.83 -5.55 51.71
CA GLY A 400 -7.38 -5.38 51.90
C GLY A 400 -6.72 -6.37 52.88
N VAL A 401 -7.47 -7.30 53.47
CA VAL A 401 -6.88 -8.35 54.31
C VAL A 401 -6.39 -9.46 53.40
N LEU A 402 -5.23 -9.25 52.74
CA LEU A 402 -4.42 -10.37 52.31
C LEU A 402 -3.85 -11.00 53.58
N THR A 403 -4.52 -12.07 54.01
CA THR A 403 -4.11 -12.95 55.08
C THR A 403 -2.67 -13.42 54.84
N SER A 404 -1.71 -12.79 55.51
CA SER A 404 -0.43 -13.45 55.75
C SER A 404 -0.65 -14.49 56.86
N GLY A 405 -0.38 -15.74 56.56
CA GLY A 405 -0.37 -16.83 57.54
C GLY A 405 -1.60 -17.72 57.55
N GLN A 406 -1.79 -18.53 56.50
CA GLN A 406 -2.22 -19.90 56.76
C GLN A 406 -1.09 -20.59 57.56
N LYS A 407 -1.26 -20.67 58.88
CA LYS A 407 -0.56 -21.66 59.69
C LYS A 407 -1.07 -23.04 59.27
N LYS A 408 -0.16 -23.91 58.82
CA LYS A 408 -0.27 -25.34 59.11
C LYS A 408 0.34 -25.60 60.47
#